data_AF-A0A7I7QGR0-F1
#
_entry.id   AF-A0A7I7QGR0-F1
#
_cell.length_a   1.000
_cell.length_b   1.000
_cell.length_c   1.000
_cell.angle_alpha   90.00
_cell.angle_beta   90.00
_cell.angle_gamma   90.00
#
_symmetry.space_group_name_H-M   'P 1'
#
loop_
_entity.id
_entity.type
_entity.pdbx_description
1 polymer ?
#
loop_
_entity_poly.entity_id
_entity_poly.type
_entity_poly.pdbx_seq_one_letter_code
_entity_poly.pdbx_strand_id
1 'polypeptide(L)'
;MRAAAPPDPQTPLHAGSVALATVPNGKVTLIRSQDTGSWRVVVAAPDGTDQSMDVSSDGVTLMVGPTPTNESDTDKAQTRAWAQAARVDYRAAAEKILATIAGASISELSLGDSNGTTVWQAVAWDSYIVEHRVTIDAVSSDVIANKQV
;
A
#
# COMPACT_ATOMS: atom_id res chain seq x y z
N MET A 1 13.52 -6.10 -5.75
CA MET A 1 14.65 -5.80 -6.66
C MET A 1 14.14 -4.81 -7.70
N ARG A 2 14.94 -3.79 -8.07
CA ARG A 2 14.51 -2.60 -8.84
C ARG A 2 14.16 -2.88 -10.32
N ALA A 3 13.14 -2.22 -10.85
CA ALA A 3 12.89 -2.08 -12.30
C ALA A 3 13.82 -1.00 -12.93
N ALA A 4 14.26 -1.21 -14.17
CA ALA A 4 15.27 -0.39 -14.86
C ALA A 4 14.88 1.09 -15.08
N ALA A 5 13.60 1.43 -14.99
CA ALA A 5 13.06 2.78 -14.89
C ALA A 5 12.18 2.86 -13.62
N PRO A 6 12.00 4.05 -13.01
CA PRO A 6 10.96 4.19 -11.99
C PRO A 6 9.64 3.74 -12.64
N PRO A 7 8.93 2.74 -12.08
CA PRO A 7 7.62 2.39 -12.58
C PRO A 7 6.77 3.66 -12.61
N ASP A 8 5.87 3.78 -13.60
CA ASP A 8 4.91 4.88 -13.63
C ASP A 8 4.30 5.01 -12.22
N PRO A 9 4.38 6.20 -11.58
CA PRO A 9 3.97 6.39 -10.20
C PRO A 9 2.51 6.05 -9.95
N GLN A 10 1.69 5.94 -11.01
CA GLN A 10 0.29 5.54 -10.95
C GLN A 10 0.07 4.02 -10.94
N THR A 11 1.06 3.19 -11.30
CA THR A 11 0.93 1.72 -11.30
C THR A 11 0.48 1.11 -9.97
N PRO A 12 0.97 1.52 -8.78
CA PRO A 12 0.41 1.03 -7.52
C PRO A 12 -1.05 1.46 -7.32
N LEU A 13 -1.45 2.64 -7.81
CA LEU A 13 -2.84 3.10 -7.71
C LEU A 13 -3.78 2.21 -8.51
N HIS A 14 -3.38 1.85 -9.74
CA HIS A 14 -4.10 0.91 -10.59
C HIS A 14 -4.17 -0.47 -9.94
N ALA A 15 -3.05 -0.99 -9.42
CA ALA A 15 -3.01 -2.29 -8.78
C ALA A 15 -3.97 -2.40 -7.58
N GLY A 16 -4.00 -1.37 -6.72
CA GLY A 16 -4.97 -1.30 -5.62
C GLY A 16 -6.42 -1.28 -6.10
N SER A 17 -6.69 -0.59 -7.22
CA SER A 17 -8.04 -0.51 -7.78
C SER A 17 -8.51 -1.85 -8.35
N VAL A 18 -7.63 -2.58 -9.04
CA VAL A 18 -7.90 -3.92 -9.56
C VAL A 18 -8.19 -4.89 -8.41
N ALA A 19 -7.38 -4.85 -7.35
CA ALA A 19 -7.57 -5.72 -6.19
C ALA A 19 -8.89 -5.42 -5.45
N LEU A 20 -9.21 -4.15 -5.20
CA LEU A 20 -10.47 -3.74 -4.54
C LEU A 20 -11.71 -4.19 -5.29
N ALA A 21 -11.67 -4.22 -6.62
CA ALA A 21 -12.78 -4.71 -7.43
C ALA A 21 -13.13 -6.19 -7.16
N THR A 22 -12.19 -6.96 -6.60
CA THR A 22 -12.39 -8.39 -6.29
C THR A 22 -12.83 -8.67 -4.85
N VAL A 23 -12.74 -7.68 -3.95
CA VAL A 23 -13.12 -7.83 -2.53
C VAL A 23 -14.16 -6.76 -2.19
N PRO A 24 -15.46 -7.12 -2.26
CA PRO A 24 -16.54 -6.20 -1.94
C PRO A 24 -16.37 -5.58 -0.55
N ASN A 25 -16.48 -4.26 -0.47
CA ASN A 25 -16.30 -3.48 0.77
C ASN A 25 -14.93 -3.67 1.45
N GLY A 26 -13.94 -4.20 0.73
CA GLY A 26 -12.59 -4.35 1.24
C GLY A 26 -11.85 -3.02 1.35
N LYS A 27 -10.76 -3.01 2.09
CA LYS A 27 -9.83 -1.89 2.19
C LYS A 27 -8.42 -2.37 1.89
N VAL A 28 -7.72 -1.68 0.99
CA VAL A 28 -6.29 -1.96 0.76
C VAL A 28 -5.52 -1.69 2.05
N THR A 29 -4.68 -2.64 2.44
CA THR A 29 -3.77 -2.55 3.59
C THR A 29 -2.31 -2.63 3.18
N LEU A 30 -2.00 -3.19 2.00
CA LEU A 30 -0.64 -3.27 1.47
C LEU A 30 -0.66 -3.18 -0.06
N ILE A 31 0.28 -2.43 -0.61
CA ILE A 31 0.71 -2.52 -2.01
C ILE A 31 2.24 -2.52 -2.02
N ARG A 32 2.86 -3.54 -2.62
CA ARG A 32 4.33 -3.58 -2.75
C ARG A 32 4.78 -4.20 -4.06
N SER A 33 5.86 -3.67 -4.62
CA SER A 33 6.53 -4.29 -5.76
C SER A 33 7.18 -5.61 -5.35
N GLN A 34 7.11 -6.62 -6.21
CA GLN A 34 7.74 -7.92 -6.02
C GLN A 34 8.99 -8.04 -6.89
N ASP A 35 9.87 -9.00 -6.57
CA ASP A 35 11.07 -9.28 -7.36
C ASP A 35 10.76 -9.77 -8.79
N THR A 36 9.57 -10.35 -8.98
CA THR A 36 9.01 -10.76 -10.28
C THR A 36 8.58 -9.57 -11.15
N GLY A 37 8.56 -8.35 -10.60
CA GLY A 37 8.06 -7.14 -11.26
C GLY A 37 6.55 -6.92 -11.12
N SER A 38 5.79 -7.89 -10.61
CA SER A 38 4.37 -7.74 -10.26
C SER A 38 4.18 -6.91 -8.98
N TRP A 39 2.98 -6.41 -8.76
CA TRP A 39 2.54 -5.85 -7.49
C TRP A 39 1.92 -6.94 -6.63
N ARG A 40 2.27 -7.01 -5.35
CA ARG A 40 1.45 -7.69 -4.35
C ARG A 40 0.53 -6.67 -3.72
N VAL A 41 -0.77 -6.97 -3.72
CA VAL A 41 -1.78 -6.16 -3.07
C VAL A 41 -2.45 -7.01 -1.99
N VAL A 42 -2.65 -6.44 -0.81
CA VAL A 42 -3.44 -7.05 0.24
C VAL A 42 -4.64 -6.17 0.53
N VAL A 43 -5.81 -6.78 0.56
CA VAL A 43 -7.09 -6.14 0.85
C VAL A 43 -7.72 -6.81 2.05
N ALA A 44 -7.92 -6.06 3.13
CA ALA A 44 -8.68 -6.51 4.28
C ALA A 44 -10.17 -6.58 3.92
N ALA A 45 -10.75 -7.76 4.04
CA ALA A 45 -12.21 -7.94 3.98
C ALA A 45 -12.88 -7.34 5.24
N PRO A 46 -14.21 -7.09 5.23
CA PRO A 46 -14.91 -6.47 6.36
C PRO A 46 -14.78 -7.22 7.70
N ASP A 47 -14.57 -8.54 7.65
CA ASP A 47 -14.35 -9.38 8.83
C ASP A 47 -12.93 -9.24 9.41
N GLY A 48 -12.01 -8.60 8.67
CA GLY A 48 -10.61 -8.46 8.99
C GLY A 48 -9.70 -9.49 8.34
N THR A 49 -10.23 -10.44 7.56
CA THR A 49 -9.40 -11.42 6.84
C THR A 49 -8.70 -10.75 5.67
N ASP A 50 -7.37 -10.79 5.64
CA ASP A 50 -6.60 -10.28 4.50
C ASP A 50 -6.74 -11.19 3.27
N GLN A 51 -7.00 -10.57 2.12
CA GLN A 51 -6.99 -11.20 0.81
C GLN A 51 -5.74 -10.75 0.07
N SER A 52 -4.84 -11.68 -0.25
CA SER A 52 -3.65 -11.40 -1.04
C SER A 52 -3.91 -11.61 -2.53
N MET A 53 -3.38 -10.71 -3.35
CA MET A 53 -3.42 -10.77 -4.81
C MET A 53 -2.05 -10.40 -5.38
N ASP A 54 -1.75 -10.95 -6.55
CA ASP A 54 -0.67 -10.44 -7.39
C ASP A 54 -1.27 -9.81 -8.65
N VAL A 55 -0.84 -8.60 -8.96
CA VAL A 55 -1.26 -7.80 -10.13
C VAL A 55 -0.05 -7.56 -11.03
N SER A 56 -0.25 -7.53 -12.34
CA SER A 56 0.79 -7.25 -13.34
C SER A 56 1.55 -5.96 -13.06
N SER A 57 2.75 -5.83 -13.61
CA SER A 57 3.66 -4.69 -13.38
C SER A 57 3.06 -3.32 -13.76
N ASP A 58 2.20 -3.29 -14.77
CA ASP A 58 1.43 -2.10 -15.20
C ASP A 58 0.22 -1.79 -14.30
N GLY A 59 -0.09 -2.67 -13.35
CA GLY A 59 -1.14 -2.50 -12.36
C GLY A 59 -2.55 -2.76 -12.87
N VAL A 60 -2.74 -3.26 -14.10
CA VAL A 60 -4.08 -3.37 -14.71
C VAL A 60 -4.64 -4.80 -14.81
N THR A 61 -3.80 -5.83 -14.63
CA THR A 61 -4.23 -7.23 -14.77
C THR A 61 -4.04 -8.01 -13.49
N LEU A 62 -5.12 -8.57 -12.93
CA LEU A 62 -5.04 -9.52 -11.83
C LEU A 62 -4.42 -10.83 -12.33
N MET A 63 -3.32 -11.25 -11.71
CA MET A 63 -2.61 -12.48 -12.08
C MET A 63 -2.92 -13.63 -11.12
N VAL A 64 -3.03 -13.33 -9.82
CA VAL A 64 -3.24 -14.33 -8.75
C VAL A 64 -4.19 -13.75 -7.70
N GLY A 65 -5.04 -14.60 -7.13
CA GLY A 65 -5.96 -14.25 -6.03
C GLY A 65 -7.36 -13.84 -6.49
N PRO A 66 -8.23 -13.39 -5.56
CA PRO A 66 -7.99 -13.25 -4.12
C PRO A 66 -7.67 -14.58 -3.44
N THR A 67 -6.67 -14.58 -2.55
CA THR A 67 -6.35 -15.74 -1.70
C THR A 67 -6.36 -15.29 -0.24
N PRO A 68 -7.22 -15.88 0.60
CA PRO A 68 -7.24 -15.53 2.01
C PRO A 68 -5.93 -15.93 2.68
N THR A 69 -5.39 -15.03 3.49
CA THR A 69 -4.25 -15.32 4.35
C THR A 69 -4.69 -16.18 5.54
N ASN A 70 -3.81 -17.08 6.00
CA ASN A 70 -4.08 -17.90 7.17
C ASN A 70 -3.65 -17.14 8.44
N GLU A 71 -4.45 -16.16 8.82
CA GLU A 71 -4.22 -15.28 9.98
C GLU A 71 -4.91 -15.79 11.25
N SER A 72 -4.34 -15.47 12.41
CA SER A 72 -5.02 -15.68 13.69
C SER A 72 -6.17 -14.68 13.86
N ASP A 73 -7.15 -14.99 14.72
CA ASP A 73 -8.24 -14.06 15.03
C ASP A 73 -7.75 -12.72 15.59
N THR A 74 -6.62 -12.73 16.31
CA THR A 74 -5.96 -11.52 16.82
C THR A 74 -5.46 -10.64 15.69
N ASP A 75 -4.79 -11.24 14.69
CA ASP A 75 -4.26 -10.49 13.54
C ASP A 75 -5.39 -9.89 12.72
N LYS A 76 -6.45 -10.68 12.46
CA LYS A 76 -7.65 -10.18 11.77
C LYS A 76 -8.31 -9.03 12.52
N ALA A 77 -8.41 -9.13 13.84
CA ALA A 77 -8.97 -8.07 14.67
C ALA A 77 -8.13 -6.78 14.61
N GLN A 78 -6.80 -6.92 14.57
CA GLN A 78 -5.87 -5.79 14.42
C GLN A 78 -5.98 -5.13 13.05
N THR A 79 -5.92 -5.92 11.96
CA THR A 79 -6.12 -5.43 10.60
C THR A 79 -7.45 -4.71 10.45
N ARG A 80 -8.53 -5.28 11.00
CA ARG A 80 -9.85 -4.64 11.01
C ARG A 80 -9.84 -3.31 11.77
N ALA A 81 -9.16 -3.24 12.92
CA ALA A 81 -9.05 -2.02 13.70
C ALA A 81 -8.33 -0.91 12.93
N TRP A 82 -7.20 -1.23 12.27
CA TRP A 82 -6.49 -0.27 11.40
C TRP A 82 -7.35 0.18 10.23
N ALA A 83 -7.98 -0.76 9.52
CA ALA A 83 -8.85 -0.48 8.38
C ALA A 83 -10.05 0.41 8.78
N GLN A 84 -10.58 0.25 9.99
CA GLN A 84 -11.67 1.08 10.52
C GLN A 84 -11.21 2.46 10.99
N ALA A 85 -10.03 2.55 11.60
CA ALA A 85 -9.46 3.81 12.06
C ALA A 85 -9.03 4.72 10.90
N ALA A 86 -8.53 4.13 9.80
CA ALA A 86 -8.05 4.87 8.63
C ALA A 86 -9.19 5.62 7.92
N ARG A 87 -9.06 6.95 7.87
CA ARG A 87 -9.89 7.87 7.07
C ARG A 87 -9.25 8.19 5.72
N VAL A 88 -7.92 8.16 5.68
CA VAL A 88 -7.10 8.29 4.48
C VAL A 88 -6.99 6.90 3.87
N ASP A 89 -7.46 6.73 2.64
CA ASP A 89 -7.28 5.49 1.89
C ASP A 89 -5.89 5.44 1.22
N TYR A 90 -5.58 4.28 0.62
CA TYR A 90 -4.29 4.06 -0.03
C TYR A 90 -4.04 5.04 -1.19
N ARG A 91 -5.09 5.53 -1.86
CA ARG A 91 -4.96 6.44 -3.00
C ARG A 91 -4.52 7.81 -2.51
N ALA A 92 -5.24 8.35 -1.53
CA ALA A 92 -4.90 9.63 -0.92
C ALA A 92 -3.51 9.59 -0.26
N ALA A 93 -3.13 8.48 0.37
CA ALA A 93 -1.79 8.31 0.92
C ALA A 93 -0.70 8.31 -0.17
N ALA A 94 -0.89 7.53 -1.24
CA ALA A 94 0.04 7.50 -2.37
C ALA A 94 0.17 8.87 -3.06
N GLU A 95 -0.94 9.55 -3.33
CA GLU A 95 -0.96 10.89 -3.92
C GLU A 95 -0.22 11.91 -3.03
N LYS A 96 -0.41 11.84 -1.70
CA LYS A 96 0.31 12.67 -0.74
C LYS A 96 1.83 12.43 -0.78
N ILE A 97 2.27 11.18 -0.92
CA ILE A 97 3.69 10.84 -1.05
C ILE A 97 4.28 11.40 -2.35
N LEU A 98 3.59 11.20 -3.47
CA LEU A 98 4.02 11.70 -4.79
C LEU A 98 4.05 13.23 -4.85
N ALA A 99 3.17 13.91 -4.11
CA ALA A 99 3.21 15.37 -3.95
C ALA A 99 4.34 15.84 -3.03
N THR A 100 4.74 15.02 -2.06
CA THR A 100 5.81 15.34 -1.10
C THR A 100 7.21 15.14 -1.70
N ILE A 101 7.36 14.15 -2.58
CA ILE A 101 8.64 13.80 -3.22
C ILE A 101 8.45 13.85 -4.74
N ALA A 102 8.86 14.95 -5.35
CA ALA A 102 8.70 15.17 -6.78
C ALA A 102 9.43 14.10 -7.60
N GLY A 103 8.72 13.51 -8.57
CA GLY A 103 9.27 12.47 -9.44
C GLY A 103 9.50 11.12 -8.75
N ALA A 104 8.96 10.92 -7.54
CA ALA A 104 9.14 9.66 -6.82
C ALA A 104 8.38 8.49 -7.44
N SER A 105 8.93 7.29 -7.24
CA SER A 105 8.21 6.02 -7.43
C SER A 105 8.03 5.33 -6.09
N ILE A 106 6.80 4.90 -5.77
CA ILE A 106 6.49 4.14 -4.55
C ILE A 106 6.76 2.66 -4.81
N SER A 107 7.63 2.02 -4.04
CA SER A 107 7.85 0.56 -4.09
C SER A 107 7.02 -0.20 -3.06
N GLU A 108 6.61 0.46 -1.99
CA GLU A 108 5.78 -0.12 -0.95
C GLU A 108 4.92 0.96 -0.29
N LEU A 109 3.67 0.61 0.01
CA LEU A 109 2.71 1.39 0.80
C LEU A 109 1.93 0.41 1.69
N SER A 110 2.00 0.58 3.01
CA SER A 110 1.37 -0.30 3.99
C SER A 110 0.62 0.49 5.06
N LEU A 111 -0.55 -0.01 5.44
CA LEU A 111 -1.33 0.46 6.58
C LEU A 111 -0.90 -0.33 7.81
N GLY A 112 -0.65 0.36 8.91
CA GLY A 112 -0.26 -0.29 10.15
C GLY A 112 -0.32 0.65 11.35
N ASP A 113 0.45 0.32 12.37
CA ASP A 113 0.60 1.13 13.57
C ASP A 113 2.00 1.76 13.66
N SER A 114 2.07 2.98 14.16
CA SER A 114 3.28 3.57 14.69
C SER A 114 2.99 4.22 16.03
N ASN A 115 3.49 3.61 17.11
CA ASN A 115 3.35 4.08 18.49
C ASN A 115 1.88 4.32 18.90
N GLY A 116 0.97 3.42 18.53
CA GLY A 116 -0.46 3.51 18.85
C GLY A 116 -1.27 4.40 17.90
N THR A 117 -0.64 4.92 16.85
CA THR A 117 -1.31 5.71 15.80
C THR A 117 -1.40 4.88 14.53
N THR A 118 -2.60 4.77 13.95
CA THR A 118 -2.77 4.14 12.63
C THR A 118 -2.15 5.03 11.56
N VAL A 119 -1.20 4.49 10.80
CA VAL A 119 -0.41 5.23 9.81
C VAL A 119 -0.33 4.48 8.48
N TRP A 120 -0.11 5.25 7.43
CA TRP A 120 0.44 4.75 6.18
C TRP A 120 1.96 4.89 6.21
N GLN A 121 2.68 3.82 5.94
CA GLN A 121 4.12 3.81 5.75
C GLN A 121 4.43 3.53 4.29
N ALA A 122 5.38 4.26 3.73
CA ALA A 122 5.81 4.05 2.37
C ALA A 122 7.32 4.02 2.22
N VAL A 123 7.75 3.20 1.26
CA VAL A 123 9.09 3.24 0.69
C VAL A 123 8.96 3.82 -0.70
N ALA A 124 9.55 5.00 -0.91
CA ALA A 124 9.56 5.69 -2.17
C ALA A 124 11.00 5.98 -2.61
N TRP A 125 11.23 6.09 -3.91
CA TRP A 125 12.54 6.37 -4.48
C TRP A 125 12.44 7.64 -5.30
N ASP A 126 13.29 8.63 -5.02
CA ASP A 126 13.33 9.87 -5.79
C ASP A 126 14.02 9.69 -7.16
N SER A 127 14.10 10.77 -7.95
CA SER A 127 14.76 10.75 -9.26
C SER A 127 16.26 10.46 -9.20
N TYR A 128 16.88 10.61 -8.03
CA TYR A 128 18.29 10.32 -7.77
C TYR A 128 18.50 8.91 -7.20
N ILE A 129 17.43 8.11 -7.08
CA ILE A 129 17.45 6.77 -6.52
C ILE A 129 17.83 6.78 -5.03
N VAL A 130 17.51 7.87 -4.33
CA VAL A 130 17.56 7.91 -2.88
C VAL A 130 16.28 7.31 -2.34
N GLU A 131 16.40 6.37 -1.39
CA GLU A 131 15.25 5.79 -0.71
C GLU A 131 14.70 6.79 0.31
N HIS A 132 13.39 6.94 0.32
CA HIS A 132 12.63 7.71 1.29
C HIS A 132 11.67 6.80 2.04
N ARG A 133 11.74 6.86 3.37
CA ARG A 133 10.74 6.28 4.27
C ARG A 133 9.81 7.37 4.75
N VAL A 134 8.57 7.32 4.26
CA VAL A 134 7.53 8.31 4.56
C VAL A 134 6.50 7.67 5.49
N THR A 135 6.05 8.43 6.50
CA THR A 135 4.96 8.04 7.39
C THR A 135 3.89 9.12 7.36
N ILE A 136 2.66 8.72 7.08
CA ILE A 136 1.49 9.59 7.02
C ILE A 136 0.48 9.12 8.08
N ASP A 137 -0.07 10.06 8.83
CA ASP A 137 -1.19 9.79 9.73
C ASP A 137 -2.42 9.35 8.92
N ALA A 138 -2.92 8.14 9.17
CA ALA A 138 -4.02 7.58 8.38
C ALA A 138 -5.39 8.20 8.72
N VAL A 139 -5.47 9.10 9.70
CA VAL A 139 -6.70 9.79 10.13
C VAL A 139 -6.75 11.23 9.60
N SER A 140 -5.62 11.94 9.67
CA SER A 140 -5.50 13.38 9.34
C SER A 140 -4.83 13.67 8.00
N SER A 141 -4.11 12.70 7.40
CA SER A 141 -3.29 12.89 6.19
C SER A 141 -2.01 13.71 6.40
N ASP A 142 -1.63 13.98 7.64
CA ASP A 142 -0.39 14.69 7.96
C ASP A 142 0.83 13.81 7.72
N VAL A 143 1.87 14.37 7.10
CA VAL A 143 3.17 13.69 6.98
C VAL A 143 3.87 13.78 8.33
N ILE A 144 3.92 12.67 9.05
CA ILE A 144 4.55 12.57 10.38
C ILE A 144 6.08 12.47 10.23
N ALA A 145 6.56 11.77 9.21
CA ALA A 145 7.99 11.60 8.96
C ALA A 145 8.29 11.44 7.47
N ASN A 146 9.45 11.96 7.06
CA ASN A 146 10.06 11.71 5.76
C ASN A 146 11.58 11.64 5.96
N LYS A 147 12.16 10.45 5.82
CA LYS A 147 13.59 10.21 6.05
C LYS A 147 14.23 9.63 4.80
N GLN A 148 15.35 10.22 4.38
CA GLN A 148 16.25 9.64 3.38
C GLN A 148 17.10 8.53 4.01
N VAL A 149 17.35 7.46 3.26
CA VAL A 149 18.13 6.28 3.67
C VAL A 149 19.33 6.07 2.76
#